data_AF-A0A257L3H0-F1
#
_entry.id   AF-A0A257L3H0-F1
#
_cell.length_a   1.000
_cell.length_b   1.000
_cell.length_c   1.000
_cell.angle_alpha   90.00
_cell.angle_beta   90.00
_cell.angle_gamma   90.00
#
_symmetry.space_group_name_H-M   'P 1'
#
loop_
_entity.id
_entity.type
_entity.pdbx_description
1 polymer ?
#
loop_
_entity_poly.entity_id
_entity_poly.type
_entity_poly.pdbx_seq_one_letter_code
_entity_poly.pdbx_strand_id
1 'polypeptide(L)'
;MNPFAKIRHLENMHILLWLIKDSCWLMEWKLAGTIAFFPTIAMAVFICYHTRKNYLTLLVNLSVLCWISANSCWMFKEFYSFNGQYPALALFGLGLVFIFTYLYQIFVRKANDD
;
A
#
# COMPACT_ATOMS: atom_id res chain seq x y z
N MET A 1 21.65 -9.86 12.84
CA MET A 1 21.11 -8.66 12.14
C MET A 1 19.72 -8.37 12.70
N ASN A 2 19.47 -7.16 13.21
CA ASN A 2 18.24 -6.83 13.96
C ASN A 2 16.98 -7.02 13.08
N PRO A 3 15.96 -7.79 13.50
CA PRO A 3 14.76 -8.06 12.69
C PRO A 3 14.05 -6.79 12.20
N PHE A 4 14.07 -5.73 13.02
CA PHE A 4 13.50 -4.42 12.71
C PHE A 4 14.23 -3.72 11.55
N ALA A 5 15.56 -3.85 11.45
CA ALA A 5 16.33 -3.25 10.37
C ALA A 5 16.01 -3.89 9.00
N LYS A 6 15.70 -5.20 9.01
CA LYS A 6 15.30 -5.92 7.79
C LYS A 6 13.94 -5.45 7.27
N ILE A 7 12.96 -5.24 8.16
CA ILE A 7 11.63 -4.73 7.79
C ILE A 7 11.74 -3.30 7.23
N ARG A 8 12.54 -2.44 7.86
CA ARG A 8 12.77 -1.07 7.38
C ARG A 8 13.38 -1.03 5.97
N HIS A 9 14.32 -1.93 5.70
CA HIS A 9 14.91 -2.03 4.36
C HIS A 9 13.87 -2.49 3.32
N LEU A 10 12.99 -3.44 3.68
CA LEU A 10 11.89 -3.88 2.82
C LEU A 10 10.89 -2.75 2.55
N GLU A 11 10.53 -1.97 3.56
CA GLU A 11 9.68 -0.76 3.41
C GLU A 11 10.29 0.24 2.43
N ASN A 12 11.60 0.52 2.55
CA ASN A 12 12.30 1.43 1.64
C ASN A 12 12.34 0.90 0.20
N MET A 13 12.60 -0.40 0.01
CA MET A 13 12.58 -1.03 -1.32
C MET A 13 11.20 -1.02 -1.95
N HIS A 14 10.15 -1.21 -1.15
CA HIS A 14 8.77 -1.10 -1.59
C HIS A 14 8.44 0.32 -2.10
N ILE A 15 8.87 1.37 -1.39
CA ILE A 15 8.69 2.76 -1.83
C ILE A 15 9.38 3.00 -3.17
N LEU A 16 10.60 2.49 -3.36
CA LEU A 16 11.31 2.59 -4.63
C LEU A 16 10.54 1.93 -5.79
N LEU A 17 10.05 0.69 -5.58
CA LEU A 17 9.26 -0.02 -6.59
C LEU A 17 7.99 0.75 -6.95
N TRP A 18 7.30 1.29 -5.94
CA TRP A 18 6.11 2.10 -6.14
C TRP A 18 6.42 3.35 -6.98
N LEU A 19 7.48 4.09 -6.67
CA LEU A 19 7.89 5.28 -7.43
C LEU A 19 8.25 4.95 -8.89
N ILE A 20 8.92 3.82 -9.14
CA ILE A 20 9.22 3.38 -10.52
C ILE A 20 7.94 3.08 -11.29
N LYS A 21 7.01 2.34 -10.67
CA LYS A 21 5.72 2.01 -11.28
C LYS A 21 4.89 3.27 -11.57
N ASP A 22 4.79 4.19 -10.62
CA ASP A 22 4.04 5.44 -10.82
C ASP A 22 4.74 6.38 -11.82
N SER A 23 6.07 6.36 -11.93
CA SER A 23 6.79 7.07 -12.99
C SER A 23 6.45 6.52 -14.39
N CYS A 24 6.33 5.19 -14.52
CA CYS A 24 5.86 4.57 -15.76
C CYS A 24 4.41 4.98 -16.08
N TRP A 25 3.58 5.16 -15.06
CA TRP A 25 2.23 5.67 -15.24
C TRP A 25 2.20 7.12 -15.73
N LEU A 26 2.98 8.00 -15.10
CA LEU A 26 3.10 9.41 -15.52
C LEU A 26 3.59 9.56 -16.97
N MET A 27 4.46 8.67 -17.43
CA MET A 27 4.97 8.65 -18.81
C MET A 27 4.09 7.87 -19.79
N GLU A 28 2.95 7.35 -19.33
CA GLU A 28 2.02 6.50 -20.09
C GLU A 28 2.66 5.22 -20.68
N TRP A 29 3.73 4.72 -20.08
CA TRP A 29 4.41 3.50 -20.51
C TRP A 29 3.64 2.25 -20.09
N LYS A 30 2.58 1.93 -20.84
CA LYS A 30 1.59 0.87 -20.52
C LYS A 30 2.22 -0.48 -20.13
N LEU A 31 3.15 -0.98 -20.95
CA LEU A 31 3.79 -2.28 -20.71
C LEU A 31 4.70 -2.22 -19.47
N ALA A 32 5.57 -1.21 -19.37
CA ALA A 32 6.49 -1.06 -18.25
C ALA A 32 5.75 -0.87 -16.92
N GLY A 33 4.71 -0.02 -16.90
CA GLY A 33 3.87 0.20 -15.71
C GLY A 33 3.13 -1.07 -15.28
N THR A 34 2.63 -1.86 -16.23
CA THR A 34 1.97 -3.15 -15.94
C THR A 34 2.96 -4.19 -15.41
N ILE A 35 4.19 -4.24 -15.94
CA ILE A 35 5.24 -5.12 -15.40
C ILE A 35 5.64 -4.67 -13.99
N ALA A 36 5.83 -3.37 -13.76
CA ALA A 36 6.23 -2.80 -12.48
C ALA A 36 5.14 -2.87 -11.40
N PHE A 37 3.87 -3.01 -11.79
CA PHE A 37 2.75 -3.23 -10.88
C PHE A 37 2.90 -4.53 -10.06
N PHE A 38 3.28 -5.64 -10.70
CA PHE A 38 3.42 -6.94 -10.03
C PHE A 38 4.42 -6.94 -8.86
N PRO A 39 5.69 -6.51 -9.01
CA PRO A 39 6.63 -6.47 -7.91
C PRO A 39 6.21 -5.47 -6.83
N THR A 40 5.53 -4.37 -7.18
CA THR A 40 5.05 -3.38 -6.22
C THR A 40 3.99 -3.98 -5.28
N ILE A 41 2.95 -4.60 -5.84
CA ILE A 41 1.90 -5.25 -5.04
C ILE A 41 2.45 -6.46 -4.27
N ALA A 42 3.28 -7.29 -4.89
CA ALA A 42 3.89 -8.45 -4.23
C ALA A 42 4.67 -8.02 -2.98
N MET A 43 5.45 -6.93 -3.10
CA MET A 43 6.21 -6.39 -1.97
C MET A 43 5.31 -5.80 -0.87
N ALA A 44 4.25 -5.08 -1.23
CA ALA A 44 3.28 -4.55 -0.28
C ALA A 44 2.60 -5.68 0.54
N VAL A 45 2.20 -6.76 -0.14
CA VAL A 45 1.62 -7.95 0.50
C VAL A 45 2.65 -8.64 1.39
N PHE A 46 3.89 -8.76 0.93
CA PHE A 46 4.99 -9.35 1.69
C PHE A 46 5.27 -8.58 2.99
N ILE A 47 5.29 -7.25 2.94
CA ILE A 47 5.41 -6.39 4.13
C ILE A 47 4.25 -6.65 5.09
N CYS A 48 3.00 -6.67 4.62
CA CYS A 48 1.84 -6.97 5.47
C CYS A 48 1.97 -8.33 6.16
N TYR A 49 2.39 -9.37 5.43
CA TYR A 49 2.61 -10.71 5.99
C TYR A 49 3.66 -10.70 7.10
N HIS A 50 4.77 -9.99 6.90
CA HIS A 50 5.83 -9.90 7.90
C HIS A 50 5.45 -9.05 9.13
N THR A 51 4.66 -8.00 8.94
CA THR A 51 4.22 -7.14 10.05
C THR A 51 2.97 -7.65 10.76
N ARG A 52 2.40 -8.79 10.36
CA ARG A 52 1.17 -9.36 10.95
C ARG A 52 1.23 -9.62 12.45
N LYS A 53 2.44 -9.76 13.02
CA LYS A 53 2.65 -9.97 14.46
C LYS A 53 2.45 -8.69 15.28
N ASN A 54 2.56 -7.52 14.66
CA ASN A 54 2.28 -6.23 15.29
C ASN A 54 1.02 -5.62 14.66
N TYR A 55 -0.08 -5.68 15.40
CA TYR A 55 -1.39 -5.26 14.90
C TYR A 55 -1.45 -3.79 14.46
N LEU A 56 -0.84 -2.86 15.22
CA LEU A 56 -0.84 -1.44 14.86
C LEU A 56 -0.05 -1.20 13.56
N THR A 57 1.12 -1.83 13.42
CA THR A 57 1.92 -1.74 12.20
C THR A 57 1.21 -2.40 11.01
N LEU A 58 0.51 -3.52 11.25
CA LEU A 58 -0.29 -4.20 10.23
C LEU A 58 -1.40 -3.29 9.68
N LEU A 59 -2.12 -2.56 10.53
CA LEU A 59 -3.18 -1.63 10.08
C LEU A 59 -2.65 -0.57 9.11
N VAL A 60 -1.49 0.04 9.43
CA VAL A 60 -0.85 1.02 8.55
C VAL A 60 -0.42 0.38 7.23
N ASN A 61 0.20 -0.80 7.28
CA ASN A 61 0.66 -1.49 6.06
C ASN A 61 -0.51 -1.96 5.18
N LEU A 62 -1.62 -2.41 5.78
CA LEU A 62 -2.85 -2.71 5.06
C LEU A 62 -3.45 -1.48 4.40
N SER A 63 -3.44 -0.33 5.08
CA SER A 63 -3.86 0.95 4.49
C SER A 63 -3.03 1.28 3.25
N VAL A 64 -1.70 1.13 3.32
CA VAL A 64 -0.80 1.38 2.18
C VAL A 64 -1.03 0.37 1.04
N LEU A 65 -1.21 -0.91 1.35
CA LEU A 65 -1.54 -1.94 0.36
C LEU A 65 -2.85 -1.61 -0.38
N CYS A 66 -3.89 -1.23 0.35
CA CYS A 66 -5.18 -0.81 -0.21
C CYS A 66 -5.03 0.44 -1.11
N TRP A 67 -4.26 1.43 -0.66
CA TRP A 67 -3.97 2.63 -1.46
C TRP A 67 -3.27 2.30 -2.78
N ILE A 68 -2.19 1.52 -2.74
CA ILE A 68 -1.42 1.16 -3.94
C ILE A 68 -2.26 0.31 -4.90
N SER A 69 -3.11 -0.56 -4.36
CA SER A 69 -4.06 -1.34 -5.15
C SER A 69 -5.09 -0.43 -5.81
N ALA A 70 -5.66 0.54 -5.09
CA ALA A 70 -6.58 1.53 -5.63
C ALA A 70 -5.96 2.37 -6.76
N ASN A 71 -4.75 2.88 -6.52
CA ASN A 71 -3.97 3.63 -7.49
C ASN A 71 -3.68 2.79 -8.74
N SER A 72 -3.36 1.50 -8.57
CA SER A 72 -3.15 0.58 -9.70
C SER A 72 -4.43 0.33 -10.49
N CYS A 73 -5.59 0.17 -9.82
CA CYS A 73 -6.88 0.08 -10.51
C CYS A 73 -7.19 1.33 -11.35
N TRP A 74 -6.83 2.51 -10.84
CA TRP A 74 -6.97 3.77 -11.58
C TRP A 74 -6.02 3.84 -12.79
N MET A 75 -4.76 3.45 -12.62
CA MET A 75 -3.80 3.32 -13.72
C MET A 75 -4.32 2.37 -14.82
N PHE A 76 -4.84 1.19 -14.45
CA PHE A 76 -5.38 0.23 -15.41
C PHE A 76 -6.62 0.76 -16.16
N LYS A 77 -7.46 1.55 -15.48
CA LYS A 77 -8.58 2.27 -16.12
C LYS A 77 -8.05 3.19 -17.22
N GLU A 78 -7.01 3.97 -16.96
CA GLU A 78 -6.45 4.90 -17.97
C GLU A 78 -5.72 4.16 -19.10
N PHE A 79 -4.91 3.16 -18.79
CA PHE A 79 -4.14 2.42 -19.81
C PHE A 79 -5.01 1.61 -20.76
N TYR A 80 -6.06 0.96 -20.25
CA TYR A 80 -6.84 -0.03 -20.97
C TYR A 80 -8.33 0.31 -21.10
N SER A 81 -8.75 1.50 -20.68
CA SER A 81 -10.17 1.91 -20.66
C SER A 81 -11.08 0.93 -19.90
N PHE A 82 -10.54 0.25 -18.89
CA PHE A 82 -11.26 -0.67 -18.03
C PHE A 82 -12.12 0.08 -17.01
N ASN A 83 -13.24 -0.50 -16.54
CA ASN A 83 -14.09 0.07 -15.49
C ASN A 83 -13.46 -0.04 -14.08
N GLY A 84 -12.24 0.49 -13.93
CA GLY A 84 -11.46 0.42 -12.69
C GLY A 84 -11.83 1.46 -11.62
N GLN A 85 -12.76 2.38 -11.88
CA GLN A 85 -13.08 3.48 -10.94
C GLN A 85 -13.72 2.98 -9.65
N TYR A 86 -14.69 2.06 -9.75
CA TYR A 86 -15.41 1.53 -8.60
C TYR A 86 -14.52 0.65 -7.71
N PRO A 87 -13.73 -0.30 -8.26
CA PRO A 87 -12.79 -1.03 -7.42
C PRO A 87 -11.71 -0.12 -6.83
N ALA A 88 -11.23 0.89 -7.56
CA ALA A 88 -10.29 1.88 -7.01
C ALA A 88 -10.89 2.62 -5.81
N LEU A 89 -12.13 3.12 -5.93
CA LEU A 89 -12.80 3.81 -4.83
C LEU A 89 -13.04 2.91 -3.63
N ALA A 90 -13.46 1.66 -3.85
CA ALA A 90 -13.67 0.70 -2.78
C ALA A 90 -12.38 0.38 -2.01
N LEU A 91 -11.28 0.16 -2.74
CA LEU A 91 -9.97 -0.08 -2.15
C LEU A 91 -9.43 1.15 -1.40
N PHE A 92 -9.62 2.35 -1.95
CA PHE A 92 -9.24 3.59 -1.29
C PHE A 92 -10.02 3.80 0.02
N GLY A 93 -11.33 3.59 -0.01
CA GLY A 93 -12.19 3.65 1.18
C GLY A 93 -11.79 2.63 2.24
N LEU A 94 -11.46 1.40 1.83
CA LEU A 94 -10.96 0.38 2.76
C LEU A 94 -9.62 0.78 3.41
N GLY A 95 -8.72 1.40 2.64
CA GLY A 95 -7.48 1.96 3.15
C GLY A 95 -7.73 3.03 4.23
N LEU A 96 -8.67 3.94 3.97
CA LEU A 96 -9.09 4.95 4.96
C LEU A 96 -9.60 4.31 6.26
N VAL A 97 -10.43 3.27 6.17
CA VAL A 97 -10.91 2.54 7.34
C VAL A 97 -9.75 1.99 8.18
N PHE A 98 -8.74 1.40 7.55
CA PHE A 98 -7.58 0.87 8.27
C PHE A 98 -6.76 1.95 8.98
N ILE A 99 -6.46 3.07 8.32
CA ILE A 99 -5.70 4.14 8.95
C ILE A 99 -6.49 4.84 10.07
N PHE A 100 -7.81 5.05 9.91
CA PHE A 100 -8.64 5.58 10.98
C PHE A 100 -8.72 4.64 12.18
N THR A 101 -8.80 3.32 11.94
CA THR A 101 -8.77 2.32 13.01
C THR A 101 -7.45 2.37 13.78
N TYR A 102 -6.33 2.53 13.08
CA TYR A 102 -5.02 2.72 13.70
C TYR A 102 -4.96 3.98 14.57
N LEU A 103 -5.40 5.13 14.04
CA LEU A 103 -5.39 6.40 14.76
C LEU A 103 -6.28 6.34 16.01
N TYR A 104 -7.47 5.74 15.90
CA TYR A 104 -8.36 5.52 17.03
C TYR A 104 -7.69 4.70 18.14
N GLN A 105 -7.02 3.60 17.79
CA GLN A 105 -6.36 2.75 18.78
C GLN A 105 -5.18 3.43 19.47
N ILE A 106 -4.42 4.26 18.76
CA ILE A 106 -3.35 5.07 19.38
C ILE A 106 -3.95 6.07 20.36
N PHE A 107 -5.03 6.74 19.98
CA PHE A 107 -5.69 7.72 20.84
C PHE A 107 -6.22 7.05 22.13
N VAL A 108 -6.90 5.91 22.01
CA VAL A 108 -7.43 5.16 23.16
C VAL A 108 -6.31 4.65 24.06
N ARG A 109 -5.21 4.14 23.51
CA ARG A 109 -4.06 3.69 24.31
C ARG A 109 -3.48 4.83 25.13
N LYS A 110 -3.26 5.98 24.48
CA LYS A 110 -2.73 7.17 25.14
C LYS A 110 -3.63 7.65 26.29
N ALA A 111 -4.95 7.67 26.07
CA ALA A 111 -5.92 8.08 27.10
C ALA A 111 -6.01 7.12 28.31
N ASN A 112 -5.56 5.87 28.17
CA ASN A 112 -5.52 4.91 29.28
C ASN A 112 -4.17 4.93 30.03
N ASP A 113 -3.14 5.59 29.47
CA ASP A 113 -1.82 5.71 30.07
C ASP A 113 -1.67 7.02 30.91
N ASP A 114 -2.62 7.95 30.78
CA ASP A 114 -2.75 9.21 31.55
C ASP A 114 -3.71 9.05 32.76
#